data_AF-A0A378TR91-F1
#
_entry.id   AF-A0A378TR91-F1
#
_cell.length_a   1.000
_cell.length_b   1.000
_cell.length_c   1.000
_cell.angle_alpha   90.00
_cell.angle_beta   90.00
_cell.angle_gamma   90.00
#
_symmetry.space_group_name_H-M   'P 1'
#
loop_
_entity.id
_entity.type
_entity.pdbx_description
1 polymer ?
#
loop_
_entity_poly.entity_id
_entity_poly.type
_entity_poly.pdbx_seq_one_letter_code
_entity_poly.pdbx_strand_id
1 'polypeptide(L)'
;MFARNGIGNTSIRAIAADAGVDSALVHHYFGTKEKLFTAAINISFDPAQILVPLATVPVAELGRTLPSLILPLWDSEVGAGMVATLRSAITGDDLTMFRSFLRDVVVHHLAARVDEPAGTGVLRAEFAATQVLGVVMARHILRLEPMASLPVEQIVDTIAPTLQRYFTGALPGY
;
A
#
# COMPACT_ATOMS: atom_id res chain seq x y z
N MET A 1 5.67 -1.47 -18.84
CA MET A 1 4.64 -0.40 -19.00
C MET A 1 4.22 0.23 -17.67
N PHE A 2 3.86 -0.54 -16.65
CA PHE A 2 3.41 0.01 -15.36
C PHE A 2 4.35 1.04 -14.72
N ALA A 3 5.66 0.77 -14.70
CA ALA A 3 6.65 1.72 -14.18
C ALA A 3 6.62 3.10 -14.84
N ARG A 4 6.27 3.16 -16.14
CA ARG A 4 6.25 4.39 -16.93
C ARG A 4 4.90 5.12 -16.84
N ASN A 5 3.80 4.36 -16.83
CA ASN A 5 2.45 4.90 -17.03
C ASN A 5 1.57 4.86 -15.77
N GLY A 6 1.97 4.11 -14.73
CA GLY A 6 1.13 3.77 -13.59
C GLY A 6 0.12 2.66 -13.89
N ILE A 7 -0.56 2.16 -12.84
CA ILE A 7 -1.56 1.08 -12.95
C ILE A 7 -2.82 1.61 -13.62
N GLY A 8 -3.26 2.82 -13.26
CA GLY A 8 -4.47 3.44 -13.80
C GLY A 8 -4.46 3.54 -15.33
N ASN A 9 -3.35 4.02 -15.90
CA ASN A 9 -3.22 4.29 -17.34
C ASN A 9 -2.65 3.12 -18.16
N THR A 10 -2.42 1.96 -17.54
CA THR A 10 -1.96 0.76 -18.24
C THR A 10 -3.11 -0.24 -18.34
N SER A 11 -3.55 -0.57 -19.56
CA SER A 11 -4.59 -1.58 -19.78
C SER A 11 -4.00 -2.98 -19.99
N ILE A 12 -4.74 -4.02 -19.58
CA ILE A 12 -4.37 -5.42 -19.84
C ILE A 12 -4.17 -5.67 -21.33
N ARG A 13 -5.03 -5.08 -22.17
CA ARG A 13 -4.94 -5.21 -23.63
C ARG A 13 -3.63 -4.66 -24.19
N ALA A 14 -3.16 -3.52 -23.66
CA ALA A 14 -1.90 -2.92 -24.09
C ALA A 14 -0.69 -3.79 -23.69
N ILE A 15 -0.72 -4.36 -22.49
CA ILE A 15 0.32 -5.29 -22.02
C ILE A 15 0.33 -6.57 -22.86
N ALA A 16 -0.85 -7.15 -23.12
CA ALA A 16 -0.97 -8.38 -23.91
C ALA A 16 -0.43 -8.19 -25.33
N ALA A 17 -0.76 -7.06 -25.96
CA ALA A 17 -0.25 -6.71 -27.29
C ALA A 17 1.29 -6.55 -27.31
N ASP A 18 1.86 -5.87 -26.32
CA ASP A 18 3.31 -5.69 -26.18
C ASP A 18 4.04 -7.03 -25.95
N ALA A 19 3.42 -7.95 -25.19
CA ALA A 19 3.94 -9.28 -24.92
C ALA A 19 3.65 -10.32 -26.02
N GLY A 20 2.90 -9.96 -27.08
CA GLY A 20 2.53 -10.87 -28.17
C GLY A 20 1.58 -12.00 -27.76
N VAL A 21 0.74 -11.79 -26.73
CA VAL A 21 -0.21 -12.79 -26.20
C VAL A 21 -1.66 -12.29 -26.24
N ASP A 22 -2.61 -13.21 -26.06
CA ASP A 22 -4.03 -12.86 -25.90
C ASP A 22 -4.31 -12.29 -24.50
N SER A 23 -5.21 -11.30 -24.40
CA SER A 23 -5.61 -10.72 -23.11
C SER A 23 -6.30 -11.72 -22.18
N ALA A 24 -7.01 -12.71 -22.72
CA ALA A 24 -7.60 -13.80 -21.96
C ALA A 24 -6.53 -14.65 -21.28
N LEU A 25 -5.35 -14.82 -21.90
CA LEU A 25 -4.22 -15.52 -21.30
C LEU A 25 -3.69 -14.77 -20.07
N VAL A 26 -3.60 -13.44 -20.16
CA VAL A 26 -3.19 -12.59 -19.04
C VAL A 26 -4.20 -12.69 -17.89
N HIS A 27 -5.51 -12.65 -18.19
CA HIS A 27 -6.55 -12.87 -17.18
C HIS A 27 -6.51 -14.28 -16.58
N HIS A 28 -6.19 -15.30 -17.37
CA HIS A 28 -6.09 -16.67 -16.89
C HIS A 28 -4.95 -16.85 -15.87
N TYR A 29 -3.77 -16.28 -16.13
CA TYR A 29 -2.61 -16.41 -15.25
C TYR A 29 -2.64 -15.48 -14.04
N PHE A 30 -3.15 -14.26 -14.20
CA PHE A 30 -3.01 -13.22 -13.18
C PHE A 30 -4.36 -12.77 -12.59
N GLY A 31 -5.49 -13.04 -13.24
CA GLY A 31 -6.80 -12.60 -12.78
C GLY A 31 -7.03 -11.10 -13.01
N THR A 32 -6.63 -10.26 -12.05
CA THR A 32 -6.86 -8.80 -12.08
C THR A 32 -5.62 -8.01 -12.49
N LYS A 33 -5.81 -6.74 -12.86
CA LYS A 33 -4.70 -5.84 -13.20
C LYS A 33 -3.78 -5.60 -12.01
N GLU A 34 -4.33 -5.55 -10.81
CA GLU A 34 -3.62 -5.38 -9.54
C GLU A 34 -2.77 -6.62 -9.23
N LYS A 35 -3.28 -7.83 -9.52
CA LYS A 35 -2.53 -9.09 -9.39
C LYS A 35 -1.40 -9.22 -10.43
N LEU A 36 -1.64 -8.81 -11.67
CA LEU A 36 -0.58 -8.73 -12.68
C LEU A 36 0.50 -7.73 -12.28
N PHE A 37 0.10 -6.55 -11.78
CA PHE A 37 1.03 -5.53 -11.32
C PHE A 37 1.89 -6.04 -10.16
N THR A 38 1.28 -6.64 -9.13
CA THR A 38 2.00 -7.20 -7.98
C THR A 38 2.97 -8.30 -8.38
N ALA A 39 2.58 -9.19 -9.31
CA ALA A 39 3.48 -10.16 -9.90
C ALA A 39 4.68 -9.50 -10.60
N ALA A 40 4.47 -8.38 -11.30
CA ALA A 40 5.54 -7.65 -11.99
C ALA A 40 6.53 -6.94 -11.04
N ILE A 41 6.13 -6.64 -9.80
CA ILE A 41 7.01 -6.03 -8.77
C ILE A 41 7.47 -7.02 -7.70
N ASN A 42 7.31 -8.33 -7.97
CA ASN A 42 7.64 -9.42 -7.04
C ASN A 42 6.98 -9.27 -5.66
N ILE A 43 5.81 -8.63 -5.60
CA ILE A 43 5.01 -8.62 -4.38
C ILE A 43 4.22 -9.92 -4.32
N SER A 44 4.60 -10.81 -3.40
CA SER A 44 4.02 -12.16 -3.27
C SER A 44 2.73 -12.22 -2.44
N PHE A 45 1.99 -11.12 -2.27
CA PHE A 45 0.69 -11.12 -1.59
C PHE A 45 -0.41 -10.52 -2.46
N ASP A 46 -1.64 -10.98 -2.26
CA ASP A 46 -2.83 -10.47 -2.94
C ASP A 46 -3.32 -9.17 -2.25
N PRO A 47 -3.28 -8.00 -2.92
CA PRO A 47 -3.74 -6.73 -2.34
C PRO A 47 -5.20 -6.77 -1.87
N ALA A 48 -6.04 -7.65 -2.43
CA ALA A 48 -7.42 -7.80 -2.02
C ALA A 48 -7.57 -8.19 -0.54
N GLN A 49 -6.58 -8.89 0.03
CA GLN A 49 -6.57 -9.25 1.46
C GLN A 49 -6.51 -8.02 2.38
N ILE A 50 -6.00 -6.89 1.87
CA ILE A 50 -5.94 -5.62 2.60
C ILE A 50 -7.08 -4.71 2.17
N LEU A 51 -7.30 -4.56 0.87
CA LEU A 51 -8.24 -3.59 0.33
C LEU A 51 -9.70 -3.94 0.62
N VAL A 52 -10.07 -5.24 0.61
CA VAL A 52 -11.46 -5.64 0.86
C VAL A 52 -11.88 -5.34 2.31
N PRO A 53 -11.13 -5.74 3.36
CA PRO A 53 -11.46 -5.34 4.73
C PRO A 53 -11.48 -3.82 4.93
N LEU A 54 -10.53 -3.10 4.31
CA LEU A 54 -10.48 -1.65 4.38
C LEU A 54 -11.61 -0.97 3.62
N ALA A 55 -12.30 -1.66 2.71
CA ALA A 55 -13.49 -1.13 2.04
C ALA A 55 -14.76 -1.28 2.90
N THR A 56 -14.81 -2.28 3.79
CA THR A 56 -16.04 -2.67 4.49
C THR A 56 -16.12 -2.19 5.94
N VAL A 57 -15.00 -2.03 6.62
CA VAL A 57 -14.96 -1.62 8.04
C VAL A 57 -15.48 -0.17 8.25
N PRO A 58 -16.11 0.21 9.36
CA PRO A 58 -16.48 1.62 9.59
C PRO A 58 -15.29 2.59 9.52
N VAL A 59 -15.51 3.81 9.02
CA VAL A 59 -14.44 4.84 8.91
C VAL A 59 -13.81 5.16 10.27
N ALA A 60 -14.58 5.08 11.35
CA ALA A 60 -14.12 5.29 12.73
C ALA A 60 -13.12 4.22 13.23
N GLU A 61 -13.02 3.09 12.53
CA GLU A 61 -12.16 1.97 12.89
C GLU A 61 -10.94 1.84 11.95
N LEU A 62 -10.89 2.62 10.86
CA LEU A 62 -9.82 2.54 9.86
C LEU A 62 -8.43 2.74 10.46
N GLY A 63 -8.29 3.62 11.44
CA GLY A 63 -7.02 3.93 12.10
C GLY A 63 -6.39 2.71 12.77
N ARG A 64 -7.20 1.81 13.33
CA ARG A 64 -6.72 0.54 13.90
C ARG A 64 -6.63 -0.54 12.83
N THR A 65 -7.62 -0.65 11.96
CA THR A 65 -7.71 -1.74 10.98
C THR A 65 -6.56 -1.70 9.98
N LEU A 66 -6.15 -0.52 9.49
CA LEU A 66 -5.07 -0.39 8.53
C LEU A 66 -3.73 -0.99 9.02
N PRO A 67 -3.17 -0.56 10.17
CA PRO A 67 -1.90 -1.12 10.64
C PRO A 67 -2.03 -2.58 11.10
N SER A 68 -3.19 -3.02 11.61
CA SER A 68 -3.43 -4.43 11.96
C SER A 68 -3.35 -5.37 10.77
N LEU A 69 -3.71 -4.90 9.57
CA LEU A 69 -3.62 -5.70 8.35
C LEU A 69 -2.22 -5.63 7.71
N ILE A 70 -1.61 -4.43 7.73
CA ILE A 70 -0.35 -4.21 7.02
C ILE A 70 0.86 -4.69 7.82
N LEU A 71 0.97 -4.36 9.11
CA LEU A 71 2.21 -4.63 9.86
C LEU A 71 2.54 -6.13 9.99
N PRO A 72 1.58 -7.05 10.23
CA PRO A 72 1.89 -8.48 10.25
C PRO A 72 2.43 -9.02 8.92
N LEU A 73 2.03 -8.43 7.80
CA LEU A 73 2.52 -8.81 6.48
C LEU A 73 4.02 -8.52 6.34
N TRP A 74 4.49 -7.40 6.90
CA TRP A 74 5.92 -7.05 6.90
C TRP A 74 6.76 -7.92 7.83
N ASP A 75 6.17 -8.44 8.91
CA ASP A 75 6.81 -9.40 9.82
C ASP A 75 6.84 -10.85 9.24
N SER A 76 6.09 -11.12 8.16
CA SER A 76 6.01 -12.45 7.53
C SER A 76 7.18 -12.75 6.57
N GLU A 77 7.30 -14.01 6.12
CA GLU A 77 8.26 -14.41 5.08
C GLU A 77 8.07 -13.62 3.77
N VAL A 78 6.82 -13.29 3.41
CA VAL A 78 6.49 -12.44 2.26
C VAL A 78 7.02 -11.01 2.47
N GLY A 79 6.99 -10.54 3.71
CA GLY A 79 7.52 -9.23 4.11
C GLY A 79 8.99 -9.06 3.79
N ALA A 80 9.81 -10.12 3.84
CA ALA A 80 11.23 -10.06 3.50
C ALA A 80 11.46 -9.59 2.04
N GLY A 81 10.64 -10.04 1.10
CA GLY A 81 10.68 -9.59 -0.29
C GLY A 81 10.29 -8.11 -0.43
N MET A 82 9.23 -7.70 0.27
CA MET A 82 8.79 -6.30 0.27
C MET A 82 9.84 -5.35 0.87
N VAL A 83 10.54 -5.79 1.93
CA VAL A 83 11.67 -5.06 2.54
C VAL A 83 12.83 -4.92 1.54
N ALA A 84 13.13 -5.97 0.77
CA ALA A 84 14.15 -5.90 -0.27
C ALA A 84 13.76 -4.92 -1.38
N THR A 85 12.53 -4.99 -1.90
CA THR A 85 12.01 -4.04 -2.89
C THR A 85 12.04 -2.60 -2.39
N LEU A 86 11.65 -2.37 -1.12
CA LEU A 86 11.74 -1.05 -0.50
C LEU A 86 13.18 -0.55 -0.42
N ARG A 87 14.14 -1.42 -0.09
CA ARG A 87 15.57 -1.08 -0.06
C ARG A 87 16.08 -0.67 -1.44
N SER A 88 15.72 -1.42 -2.49
CA SER A 88 16.07 -1.08 -3.89
C SER A 88 15.40 0.20 -4.37
N ALA A 89 14.17 0.49 -3.90
CA ALA A 89 13.52 1.75 -4.19
C ALA A 89 14.26 2.93 -3.55
N ILE A 90 14.79 2.79 -2.33
CA ILE A 90 15.58 3.82 -1.65
C ILE A 90 16.90 4.10 -2.37
N THR A 91 17.54 3.08 -2.96
CA THR A 91 18.76 3.25 -3.77
C THR A 91 18.51 3.83 -5.16
N GLY A 92 17.24 3.98 -5.56
CA GLY A 92 16.82 4.64 -6.79
C GLY A 92 16.48 3.70 -7.96
N ASP A 93 16.63 2.38 -7.78
CA ASP A 93 16.50 1.41 -8.88
C ASP A 93 15.03 1.14 -9.25
N ASP A 94 14.09 1.29 -8.30
CA ASP A 94 12.69 0.86 -8.46
C ASP A 94 11.64 1.87 -7.94
N LEU A 95 12.05 3.12 -7.72
CA LEU A 95 11.26 4.15 -7.03
C LEU A 95 9.95 4.49 -7.77
N THR A 96 9.94 4.42 -9.11
CA THR A 96 8.75 4.70 -9.94
C THR A 96 7.67 3.65 -9.76
N MET A 97 8.01 2.36 -9.74
CA MET A 97 7.05 1.28 -9.53
C MET A 97 6.49 1.30 -8.11
N PHE A 98 7.35 1.49 -7.11
CA PHE A 98 6.92 1.60 -5.72
C PHE A 98 5.96 2.78 -5.51
N ARG A 99 6.27 3.94 -6.09
CA ARG A 99 5.39 5.11 -6.05
C ARG A 99 4.05 4.83 -6.72
N SER A 100 4.05 4.17 -7.87
CA SER A 100 2.81 3.78 -8.56
C SER A 100 1.97 2.81 -7.73
N PHE A 101 2.58 1.83 -7.06
CA PHE A 101 1.87 0.93 -6.15
C PHE A 101 1.20 1.70 -5.01
N LEU A 102 1.95 2.53 -4.28
CA LEU A 102 1.41 3.30 -3.16
C LEU A 102 0.27 4.20 -3.61
N ARG A 103 0.45 4.95 -4.71
CA ARG A 103 -0.55 5.87 -5.22
C ARG A 103 -1.81 5.15 -5.73
N ASP A 104 -1.62 4.20 -6.63
CA ASP A 104 -2.72 3.63 -7.42
C ASP A 104 -3.45 2.50 -6.68
N VAL A 105 -2.79 1.80 -5.74
CA VAL A 105 -3.39 0.69 -5.00
C VAL A 105 -3.81 1.11 -3.60
N VAL A 106 -2.93 1.77 -2.84
CA VAL A 106 -3.17 2.04 -1.41
C VAL A 106 -3.90 3.37 -1.21
N VAL A 107 -3.35 4.46 -1.74
CA VAL A 107 -3.87 5.82 -1.54
C VAL A 107 -5.23 5.99 -2.20
N HIS A 108 -5.40 5.56 -3.45
CA HIS A 108 -6.66 5.75 -4.17
C HIS A 108 -7.87 5.11 -3.47
N HIS A 109 -7.73 3.87 -2.97
CA HIS A 109 -8.81 3.16 -2.29
C HIS A 109 -9.15 3.78 -0.93
N LEU A 110 -8.13 4.16 -0.14
CA LEU A 110 -8.36 4.81 1.15
C LEU A 110 -8.93 6.22 0.99
N ALA A 111 -8.42 7.00 0.03
CA ALA A 111 -8.81 8.39 -0.20
C ALA A 111 -10.32 8.53 -0.40
N ALA A 112 -10.93 7.65 -1.20
CA ALA A 112 -12.37 7.66 -1.43
C ALA A 112 -13.22 7.47 -0.15
N ARG A 113 -12.66 6.82 0.88
CA ARG A 113 -13.36 6.56 2.15
C ARG A 113 -13.24 7.68 3.17
N VAL A 114 -12.23 8.53 3.01
CA VAL A 114 -11.86 9.56 3.99
C VAL A 114 -11.90 10.95 3.36
N ASP A 115 -12.61 11.13 2.25
CA ASP A 115 -12.73 12.40 1.52
C ASP A 115 -13.71 13.37 2.18
N GLU A 116 -13.50 13.66 3.46
CA GLU A 116 -14.31 14.56 4.25
C GLU A 116 -13.41 15.53 5.03
N PRO A 117 -13.43 16.84 4.74
CA PRO A 117 -14.18 17.51 3.66
C PRO A 117 -13.77 17.04 2.26
N ALA A 118 -14.64 17.21 1.27
CA ALA A 118 -14.39 16.80 -0.12
C ALA A 118 -13.09 17.42 -0.68
N GLY A 119 -12.28 16.60 -1.34
CA GLY A 119 -10.96 16.97 -1.86
C GLY A 119 -9.79 16.74 -0.89
N THR A 120 -10.04 16.28 0.34
CA THR A 120 -8.99 16.00 1.34
C THR A 120 -8.51 14.55 1.35
N GLY A 121 -9.24 13.62 0.73
CA GLY A 121 -9.05 12.19 0.89
C GLY A 121 -7.65 11.70 0.52
N VAL A 122 -7.09 12.21 -0.59
CA VAL A 122 -5.72 11.86 -1.01
C VAL A 122 -4.69 12.30 0.03
N LEU A 123 -4.78 13.55 0.50
CA LEU A 123 -3.86 14.10 1.49
C LEU A 123 -3.91 13.31 2.81
N ARG A 124 -5.11 12.95 3.26
CA ARG A 124 -5.32 12.12 4.47
C ARG A 124 -4.70 10.74 4.32
N ALA A 125 -4.92 10.10 3.18
CA ALA A 125 -4.35 8.79 2.88
C ALA A 125 -2.81 8.84 2.77
N GLU A 126 -2.25 9.92 2.22
CA GLU A 126 -0.79 10.13 2.17
C GLU A 126 -0.19 10.32 3.57
N PHE A 127 -0.81 11.10 4.46
CA PHE A 127 -0.36 11.21 5.85
C PHE A 127 -0.41 9.86 6.60
N ALA A 128 -1.43 9.05 6.36
CA ALA A 128 -1.46 7.70 6.91
C ALA A 128 -0.33 6.82 6.34
N ALA A 129 -0.06 6.92 5.03
CA ALA A 129 1.02 6.19 4.39
C ALA A 129 2.39 6.56 4.94
N THR A 130 2.67 7.84 5.22
CA THR A 130 3.96 8.24 5.82
C THR A 130 4.17 7.61 7.19
N GLN A 131 3.13 7.52 8.02
CA GLN A 131 3.21 6.91 9.34
C GLN A 131 3.49 5.41 9.26
N VAL A 132 2.76 4.68 8.40
CA VAL A 132 2.98 3.24 8.21
C VAL A 132 4.36 2.96 7.63
N LEU A 133 4.79 3.71 6.61
CA LEU A 133 6.12 3.57 6.03
C LEU A 133 7.22 3.92 7.03
N GLY A 134 7.03 4.93 7.86
CA GLY A 134 7.96 5.30 8.93
C GLY A 134 8.18 4.16 9.93
N VAL A 135 7.10 3.48 10.32
CA VAL A 135 7.18 2.28 11.18
C VAL A 135 7.95 1.16 10.47
N VAL A 136 7.62 0.87 9.20
CA VAL A 136 8.30 -0.17 8.42
C VAL A 136 9.80 0.13 8.29
N MET A 137 10.15 1.39 8.02
CA MET A 137 11.54 1.85 7.93
C MET A 137 12.27 1.69 9.27
N ALA A 138 11.69 2.19 10.36
CA ALA A 138 12.29 2.10 11.69
C ALA A 138 12.47 0.65 12.15
N ARG A 139 11.48 -0.22 11.89
CA ARG A 139 11.44 -1.62 12.34
C ARG A 139 12.31 -2.54 11.50
N HIS A 140 12.19 -2.50 10.16
CA HIS A 140 12.80 -3.50 9.28
C HIS A 140 14.09 -3.05 8.59
N ILE A 141 14.24 -1.75 8.32
CA ILE A 141 15.39 -1.21 7.60
C ILE A 141 16.45 -0.71 8.59
N LEU A 142 16.07 0.25 9.45
CA LEU A 142 16.97 0.84 10.44
C LEU A 142 17.14 -0.04 11.69
N ARG A 143 16.15 -0.89 11.98
CA ARG A 143 16.11 -1.78 13.16
C ARG A 143 16.34 -1.02 14.48
N LEU A 144 15.62 0.10 14.66
CA LEU A 144 15.70 0.92 15.87
C LEU A 144 15.09 0.17 17.06
N GLU A 145 15.74 0.16 18.22
CA GLU A 145 15.17 -0.41 19.45
C GLU A 145 14.53 0.65 20.36
N PRO A 146 13.41 0.35 21.04
CA PRO A 146 12.73 -0.95 21.12
C PRO A 146 11.80 -1.28 19.94
N MET A 147 11.67 -0.40 18.94
CA MET A 147 10.71 -0.55 17.83
C MET A 147 10.86 -1.86 17.03
N ALA A 148 12.08 -2.35 16.84
CA ALA A 148 12.38 -3.55 16.08
C ALA A 148 11.90 -4.82 16.80
N SER A 149 11.95 -4.84 18.13
CA SER A 149 11.58 -5.99 18.96
C SER A 149 10.17 -5.91 19.57
N LEU A 150 9.52 -4.74 19.53
CA LEU A 150 8.16 -4.57 20.05
C LEU A 150 7.15 -5.52 19.37
N PRO A 151 6.17 -6.07 20.12
CA PRO A 151 5.05 -6.79 19.51
C PRO A 151 4.27 -5.91 18.55
N VAL A 152 3.87 -6.44 17.39
CA VAL A 152 3.15 -5.69 16.36
C VAL A 152 1.87 -5.05 16.89
N GLU A 153 1.10 -5.75 17.72
CA GLU A 153 -0.12 -5.19 18.32
C GLU A 153 0.14 -3.94 19.17
N GLN A 154 1.27 -3.88 19.89
CA GLN A 154 1.61 -2.67 20.64
C GLN A 154 1.89 -1.49 19.71
N ILE A 155 2.54 -1.74 18.56
CA ILE A 155 2.78 -0.71 17.56
C ILE A 155 1.47 -0.26 16.93
N VAL A 156 0.59 -1.21 16.57
CA VAL A 156 -0.78 -0.95 16.07
C VAL A 156 -1.53 -0.03 17.04
N ASP A 157 -1.60 -0.41 18.31
CA ASP A 157 -2.32 0.34 19.36
C ASP A 157 -1.76 1.76 19.51
N THR A 158 -0.44 1.90 19.40
CA THR A 158 0.26 3.18 19.55
C THR A 158 -0.03 4.13 18.39
N ILE A 159 -0.01 3.64 17.15
CA ILE A 159 -0.17 4.51 15.96
C ILE A 159 -1.62 4.67 15.52
N ALA A 160 -2.53 3.77 15.94
CA ALA A 160 -3.92 3.79 15.50
C ALA A 160 -4.65 5.12 15.76
N PRO A 161 -4.50 5.79 16.93
CA PRO A 161 -5.11 7.09 17.15
C PRO A 161 -4.59 8.18 16.20
N THR A 162 -3.29 8.14 15.87
CA THR A 162 -2.66 9.07 14.93
C THR A 162 -3.19 8.84 13.51
N LEU A 163 -3.29 7.59 13.08
CA LEU A 163 -3.87 7.24 11.78
C LEU A 163 -5.35 7.64 11.71
N GLN A 164 -6.13 7.38 12.75
CA GLN A 164 -7.53 7.80 12.81
C GLN A 164 -7.66 9.32 12.75
N ARG A 165 -6.77 10.06 13.43
CA ARG A 165 -6.71 11.52 13.34
C ARG A 165 -6.44 11.99 11.91
N TYR A 166 -5.55 11.33 11.15
CA TYR A 166 -5.37 11.68 9.73
C TYR A 166 -6.62 11.42 8.92
N PHE A 167 -7.35 10.33 9.17
CA PHE A 167 -8.55 9.98 8.42
C PHE A 167 -9.75 10.89 8.71
N THR A 168 -9.97 11.27 9.96
CA THR A 168 -11.23 11.94 10.35
C THR A 168 -11.04 13.23 11.14
N GLY A 169 -9.81 13.57 11.54
CA GLY A 169 -9.51 14.80 12.26
C GLY A 169 -9.49 16.03 11.35
N ALA A 170 -9.50 17.22 11.95
CA ALA A 170 -9.32 18.47 11.21
C ALA A 170 -7.91 18.54 10.60
N LEU A 171 -7.82 18.96 9.34
CA LEU A 171 -6.57 19.28 8.68
C LEU A 171 -6.38 20.79 8.67
N PRO A 172 -5.19 21.32 9.01
CA PRO A 172 -4.92 22.74 8.86
C PRO A 172 -5.12 23.16 7.40
N GLY A 173 -5.98 24.16 7.17
CA GLY A 173 -6.24 24.74 5.85
C GLY A 173 -7.32 24.07 5.01
N TYR A 174 -8.11 23.14 5.57
CA TYR A 174 -9.26 22.49 4.92
C TYR A 174 -10.50 22.52 5.83
#